data_AF-A0A949VPS2-F1
#
_entry.id   AF-A0A949VPS2-F1
#
_cell.length_a   1.000
_cell.length_b   1.000
_cell.length_c   1.000
_cell.angle_alpha   90.00
_cell.angle_beta   90.00
_cell.angle_gamma   90.00
#
_symmetry.space_group_name_H-M   'P 1'
#
loop_
_entity.id
_entity.type
_entity.pdbx_description
1 polymer ?
#
loop_
_entity_poly.entity_id
_entity_poly.type
_entity_poly.pdbx_seq_one_letter_code
_entity_poly.pdbx_strand_id
1 'polypeptide(L)'
;MSAPEQGLLVHGSNHFIVNGPRPPLDDARLLVRKWEMPVPGIAPSWPARLEAWSICRKAFRENLAWAIVLENGEPHSAAVKQLLAELTARGACIERGPAPLI
;
A
#
# COMPACT_ATOMS: atom_id res chain seq x y z
N MET A 1 11.33 -21.43 3.28
CA MET A 1 10.37 -20.36 3.64
C MET A 1 10.12 -19.58 2.36
N SER A 2 8.88 -19.53 1.87
CA SER A 2 8.54 -18.66 0.74
C SER A 2 8.78 -17.20 1.13
N ALA A 3 9.28 -16.38 0.21
CA ALA A 3 9.40 -14.95 0.45
C ALA A 3 8.02 -14.38 0.84
N PRO A 4 7.94 -13.42 1.78
CA PRO A 4 6.67 -12.78 2.08
C PRO A 4 6.15 -12.12 0.80
N GLU A 5 4.84 -12.27 0.53
CA GLU A 5 4.21 -11.53 -0.56
C GLU A 5 4.51 -10.04 -0.39
N GLN A 6 4.82 -9.36 -1.50
CA GLN A 6 5.06 -7.92 -1.50
C GLN A 6 3.96 -7.23 -2.29
N GLY A 7 3.56 -6.07 -1.80
CA GLY A 7 2.53 -5.28 -2.45
C GLY A 7 2.81 -3.80 -2.42
N LEU A 8 1.93 -3.09 -3.12
CA LEU A 8 1.97 -1.65 -3.25
C LEU A 8 0.68 -1.05 -2.69
N LEU A 9 0.80 -0.13 -1.73
CA LEU A 9 -0.28 0.77 -1.36
C LEU A 9 -0.02 2.13 -2.02
N VAL A 10 -1.02 2.66 -2.71
CA VAL A 10 -0.94 3.97 -3.36
C VAL A 10 -1.99 4.88 -2.74
N HIS A 11 -1.58 6.09 -2.37
CA HIS A 11 -2.48 7.14 -1.91
C HIS A 11 -2.00 8.49 -2.48
N GLY A 12 -2.82 9.09 -3.35
CA GLY A 12 -2.45 10.32 -4.06
C GLY A 12 -1.15 10.21 -4.86
N SER A 13 -0.19 11.07 -4.56
CA SER A 13 1.14 11.08 -5.17
C SER A 13 2.15 10.14 -4.46
N ASN A 14 1.76 9.56 -3.32
CA ASN A 14 2.60 8.75 -2.47
C ASN A 14 2.32 7.25 -2.66
N HIS A 15 3.32 6.42 -2.35
CA HIS A 15 3.17 4.97 -2.35
C HIS A 15 4.06 4.29 -1.31
N PHE A 16 3.57 3.19 -0.75
CA PHE A 16 4.30 2.32 0.15
C PHE A 16 4.46 0.95 -0.47
N ILE A 17 5.70 0.46 -0.49
CA ILE A 17 5.98 -0.95 -0.72
C ILE A 17 5.87 -1.65 0.62
N VAL A 18 5.11 -2.73 0.67
CA VAL A 18 4.83 -3.46 1.91
C VAL A 18 5.13 -4.94 1.78
N ASN A 19 5.65 -5.55 2.85
CA ASN A 19 5.65 -7.00 3.00
C ASN A 19 4.34 -7.40 3.68
N GLY A 20 3.68 -8.43 3.16
CA GLY A 20 2.43 -8.98 3.68
C GLY A 20 1.46 -9.37 2.55
N PRO A 21 0.44 -10.18 2.87
CA PRO A 21 -0.60 -10.55 1.90
C PRO A 21 -1.40 -9.32 1.48
N ARG A 22 -2.17 -9.41 0.38
CA ARG A 22 -3.09 -8.32 -0.01
C ARG A 22 -4.11 -8.07 1.11
N PRO A 23 -4.14 -6.87 1.73
CA PRO A 23 -5.10 -6.56 2.78
C PRO A 23 -6.50 -6.30 2.16
N PRO A 24 -7.58 -6.48 2.95
CA PRO A 24 -8.87 -5.87 2.63
C PRO A 24 -8.76 -4.34 2.52
N LEU A 25 -9.64 -3.70 1.75
CA LEU A 25 -9.62 -2.24 1.56
C LEU A 25 -9.68 -1.46 2.88
N ASP A 26 -10.43 -1.93 3.88
CA ASP A 26 -10.53 -1.28 5.18
C ASP A 26 -9.18 -1.26 5.92
N ASP A 27 -8.45 -2.37 5.87
CA ASP A 27 -7.12 -2.46 6.48
C ASP A 27 -6.09 -1.68 5.66
N ALA A 28 -6.20 -1.65 4.32
CA ALA A 28 -5.35 -0.82 3.47
C ALA A 28 -5.46 0.67 3.84
N ARG A 29 -6.67 1.17 4.10
CA ARG A 29 -6.89 2.55 4.57
C ARG A 29 -6.23 2.81 5.92
N LEU A 30 -6.35 1.88 6.87
CA LEU A 30 -5.70 2.00 8.19
C LEU A 30 -4.17 1.97 8.09
N LEU A 31 -3.61 1.12 7.21
CA LEU A 31 -2.16 1.03 6.98
C LEU A 31 -1.60 2.33 6.38
N VAL A 32 -2.26 2.91 5.38
CA VAL A 32 -1.84 4.22 4.82
C VAL A 32 -1.88 5.30 5.90
N ARG A 33 -2.97 5.38 6.69
CA ARG A 33 -3.08 6.32 7.81
C ARG A 33 -1.96 6.14 8.84
N LYS A 34 -1.65 4.89 9.19
CA LYS A 34 -0.57 4.53 10.13
C LYS A 34 0.80 5.05 9.70
N TRP A 35 1.08 5.12 8.40
CA TRP A 35 2.41 5.46 7.88
C TRP A 35 2.54 6.86 7.29
N GLU A 36 1.46 7.46 6.78
CA GLU A 36 1.49 8.86 6.32
C GLU A 36 1.38 9.87 7.47
N MET A 37 0.63 9.52 8.52
CA MET A 37 0.40 10.41 9.66
C MET A 37 0.89 9.75 10.95
N PRO A 38 2.22 9.61 11.14
CA PRO A 38 2.74 9.21 12.44
C PRO A 38 2.37 10.30 13.44
N VAL A 39 1.41 10.04 14.33
CA VAL A 39 1.04 10.98 15.41
C VAL A 39 2.22 11.03 16.39
N PRO A 40 2.95 12.16 16.51
CA PRO A 40 4.08 12.24 17.41
C PRO A 40 3.60 12.19 18.86
N GLY A 41 4.21 11.35 19.69
CA GLY A 41 3.91 11.27 21.13
C GLY A 41 2.65 10.47 21.49
N ILE A 42 1.87 9.97 20.52
CA ILE A 42 0.76 9.05 20.74
C ILE A 42 0.93 7.90 19.77
N ALA A 43 1.30 6.71 20.26
CA ALA A 43 1.19 5.50 19.46
C ALA A 43 -0.32 5.19 19.33
N PRO A 44 -0.94 5.36 18.15
CA PRO A 44 -2.34 5.00 18.01
C PRO A 44 -2.47 3.50 18.26
N SER A 45 -3.49 3.08 19.01
CA SER A 45 -3.80 1.66 19.15
C SER A 45 -4.33 1.16 17.82
N TRP A 46 -3.43 0.60 17.01
CA TRP A 46 -3.79 -0.05 15.76
C TRP A 46 -4.26 -1.48 16.05
N PRO A 47 -5.24 -2.01 15.30
CA PRO A 47 -5.62 -3.41 15.43
C PRO A 47 -4.41 -4.32 15.23
N ALA A 48 -4.21 -5.30 16.13
CA ALA A 48 -3.05 -6.20 16.10
C ALA A 48 -2.87 -6.94 14.76
N ARG A 49 -3.97 -7.18 14.03
CA ARG A 49 -3.91 -7.75 12.67
C ARG A 49 -3.02 -6.94 11.72
N LEU A 50 -2.93 -5.62 11.91
CA LEU A 50 -2.10 -4.74 11.07
C LEU A 50 -0.58 -4.95 11.26
N GLU A 51 -0.17 -5.73 12.26
CA GLU A 51 1.24 -6.11 12.46
C GLU A 51 1.74 -7.12 11.43
N ALA A 52 0.83 -7.76 10.68
CA ALA A 52 1.19 -8.63 9.55
C ALA A 52 1.86 -7.86 8.40
N TRP A 53 1.76 -6.52 8.38
CA TRP A 53 2.33 -5.67 7.34
C TRP A 53 3.47 -4.81 7.87
N SER A 54 4.52 -4.68 7.06
CA SER A 54 5.66 -3.81 7.31
C SER A 54 6.10 -3.08 6.05
N ILE A 55 6.58 -1.83 6.19
CA ILE A 55 7.16 -1.09 5.07
C ILE A 55 8.45 -1.80 4.62
N CYS A 56 8.55 -2.08 3.33
CA CYS A 56 9.74 -2.61 2.71
C CYS A 56 10.51 -1.46 2.03
N ARG A 57 11.70 -1.14 2.58
CA ARG A 57 12.55 -0.06 2.05
C ARG A 57 13.34 -0.44 0.80
N LYS A 58 13.49 -1.75 0.55
CA LYS A 58 14.23 -2.27 -0.60
C LYS A 58 13.47 -3.45 -1.18
N ALA A 59 12.76 -3.21 -2.28
CA ALA A 59 12.09 -4.24 -3.05
C ALA A 59 12.38 -4.04 -4.53
N PHE A 60 12.36 -5.15 -5.26
CA PHE A 60 12.37 -5.14 -6.73
C PHE A 60 10.92 -5.06 -7.20
N ARG A 61 10.66 -4.20 -8.20
CA ARG A 61 9.30 -3.98 -8.71
C ARG A 61 8.67 -5.28 -9.25
N GLU A 62 9.49 -6.22 -9.71
CA GLU A 62 9.06 -7.52 -10.24
C GLU A 62 8.47 -8.44 -9.16
N ASN A 63 8.81 -8.22 -7.90
CA ASN A 63 8.35 -9.04 -6.77
C ASN A 63 6.99 -8.58 -6.22
N LEU A 64 6.46 -7.47 -6.73
CA LEU A 64 5.17 -6.93 -6.31
C LEU A 64 4.04 -7.78 -6.91
N ALA A 65 3.32 -8.49 -6.04
CA ALA A 65 2.24 -9.41 -6.40
C ALA A 65 0.87 -8.73 -6.51
N TRP A 66 0.68 -7.61 -5.81
CA TRP A 66 -0.59 -6.89 -5.76
C TRP A 66 -0.40 -5.39 -5.57
N ALA A 67 -1.42 -4.61 -5.92
CA ALA A 67 -1.51 -3.20 -5.57
C ALA A 67 -2.93 -2.82 -5.11
N ILE A 68 -3.00 -1.90 -4.16
CA ILE A 68 -4.24 -1.23 -3.76
C ILE A 68 -4.04 0.26 -3.96
N VAL A 69 -4.97 0.88 -4.70
CA VAL A 69 -4.99 2.30 -4.96
C VAL A 69 -6.16 2.94 -4.21
N LEU A 70 -5.84 3.80 -3.25
CA LEU A 70 -6.82 4.56 -2.50
C LEU A 70 -7.00 5.93 -3.15
N GLU A 71 -8.21 6.21 -3.60
CA GLU A 71 -8.56 7.44 -4.31
C GLU A 71 -8.57 8.62 -3.35
N ASN A 72 -7.80 9.68 -3.61
CA ASN A 72 -7.81 10.91 -2.81
C ASN A 72 -8.25 12.15 -3.61
N GLY A 73 -8.82 11.95 -4.80
CA GLY A 73 -9.22 13.03 -5.71
C GLY A 73 -8.07 13.70 -6.46
N GLU A 74 -6.81 13.39 -6.15
CA GLU A 74 -5.65 13.93 -6.84
C GLU A 74 -5.13 12.96 -7.92
N PRO A 75 -4.62 13.48 -9.05
CA PRO A 75 -3.97 12.63 -10.05
C PRO A 75 -2.68 12.03 -9.50
N HIS A 76 -2.51 10.72 -9.67
CA HIS A 76 -1.25 10.05 -9.35
C HIS A 76 -0.07 10.63 -10.12
N SER A 77 1.11 10.61 -9.49
CA SER A 77 2.38 10.99 -10.13
C SER A 77 2.70 10.09 -11.34
N ALA A 78 3.53 10.58 -12.26
CA ALA A 78 3.96 9.80 -13.42
C ALA A 78 4.64 8.48 -13.02
N ALA A 79 5.43 8.49 -11.95
CA ALA A 79 6.09 7.31 -11.42
C ALA A 79 5.09 6.26 -10.91
N VAL A 80 4.05 6.68 -10.20
CA VAL A 80 2.98 5.78 -9.73
C VAL A 80 2.19 5.21 -10.91
N LYS A 81 1.84 6.05 -11.90
CA LYS A 81 1.16 5.59 -13.13
C LYS A 81 1.97 4.54 -13.88
N GLN A 82 3.27 4.76 -14.04
CA GLN A 82 4.17 3.80 -14.66
C GLN A 82 4.23 2.48 -13.87
N LEU A 83 4.36 2.55 -12.55
CA LEU A 83 4.43 1.37 -11.70
C LEU A 83 3.15 0.54 -11.75
N LEU A 84 1.98 1.18 -11.76
CA LEU A 84 0.69 0.51 -11.93
C LEU A 84 0.55 -0.11 -13.32
N ALA A 85 1.06 0.54 -14.36
CA ALA A 85 1.08 -0.03 -15.72
C ALA A 85 1.98 -1.26 -15.80
N GLU A 86 3.17 -1.22 -15.19
CA GLU A 86 4.09 -2.37 -15.09
C GLU A 86 3.42 -3.55 -14.36
N LEU A 87 2.71 -3.28 -13.26
CA LEU A 87 1.96 -4.29 -12.51
C LEU A 87 0.82 -4.90 -13.34
N THR A 88 0.05 -4.06 -14.02
CA THR A 88 -1.04 -4.50 -14.90
C THR A 88 -0.51 -5.40 -16.01
N ALA A 89 0.60 -5.02 -16.64
CA ALA A 89 1.22 -5.80 -17.73
C ALA A 89 1.70 -7.19 -17.28
N ARG A 90 2.03 -7.35 -15.99
CA ARG A 90 2.39 -8.64 -15.38
C ARG A 90 1.20 -9.46 -14.90
N GLY A 91 -0.02 -8.93 -14.98
CA GLY A 91 -1.22 -9.58 -14.45
C GLY A 91 -1.33 -9.55 -12.93
N ALA A 92 -0.66 -8.61 -12.25
CA ALA A 92 -0.81 -8.43 -10.81
C ALA A 92 -2.22 -7.95 -10.46
N CYS A 93 -2.74 -8.38 -9.31
CA CYS A 93 -4.04 -7.93 -8.83
C CYS A 93 -3.99 -6.45 -8.43
N ILE A 94 -4.82 -5.61 -9.07
CA ILE A 94 -4.95 -4.19 -8.73
C ILE A 94 -6.39 -3.94 -8.28
N GLU A 95 -6.53 -3.47 -7.05
CA GLU A 95 -7.81 -3.08 -6.46
C GLU A 95 -7.84 -1.57 -6.21
N ARG A 96 -9.01 -0.95 -6.38
CA ARG A 96 -9.24 0.47 -6.13
C ARG A 96 -10.26 0.62 -5.01
N GLY A 97 -10.05 1.60 -4.13
CA GLY A 97 -10.95 1.88 -3.02
C GLY A 97 -10.97 3.36 -2.65
N PRO A 98 -11.89 3.77 -1.77
CA PRO A 98 -11.98 5.16 -1.33
C PRO A 98 -10.77 5.58 -0.48
N ALA A 99 -10.58 6.90 -0.37
CA ALA A 99 -9.55 7.50 0.48
C ALA A 99 -9.60 6.96 1.92
N PRO A 100 -8.46 6.92 2.65
CA PRO A 100 -8.46 6.74 4.09
C PRO A 100 -9.43 7.72 4.78
N LEU A 101 -10.19 7.21 5.74
CA LEU A 101 -10.99 8.06 6.63
C LEU A 101 -10.02 8.78 7.57
N ILE A 102 -10.02 10.12 7.52
CA ILE A 102 -9.18 11.02 8.33
C ILE A 102 -9.65 11.04 9.78
#